data_AF-A0AAF0VSQ4-F1
#
_entry.id   AF-A0AAF0VSQ4-F1
#
_cell.length_a   1.000
_cell.length_b   1.000
_cell.length_c   1.000
_cell.angle_alpha   90.00
_cell.angle_beta   90.00
_cell.angle_gamma   90.00
#
_symmetry.space_group_name_H-M   'P 1'
#
loop_
_entity.id
_entity.type
_entity.pdbx_description
1 polymer ?
#
loop_
_entity_poly.entity_id
_entity_poly.type
_entity_poly.pdbx_seq_one_letter_code
_entity_poly.pdbx_strand_id
1 'polypeptide(L)' 'MSSSSEVGDRVPIENVRCGDPIYDADGGCQHYKVLESRPLAGGGVVLELECLHDNKCQVIEKTFSAGYTVARSTRRFL' A
#
# COMPACT_ATOMS: atom_id res chain seq x y z
N MET A 1 7.23 -15.90 -24.71
CA MET A 1 6.95 -14.53 -24.23
C MET A 1 5.55 -14.56 -23.66
N SER A 2 5.41 -14.57 -22.33
CA SER A 2 4.10 -14.59 -21.69
C SER A 2 4.05 -13.47 -20.66
N SER A 3 3.19 -12.52 -20.99
CA SER A 3 2.85 -11.27 -20.35
C SER A 3 2.43 -11.46 -18.89
N SER A 4 2.99 -10.61 -18.02
CA SER A 4 2.25 -9.92 -16.97
C SER A 4 3.15 -8.83 -16.42
N SER A 5 3.25 -7.74 -17.15
CA SER A 5 3.72 -6.46 -16.61
C SER A 5 2.65 -5.92 -15.65
N GLU A 6 2.32 -6.64 -14.57
CA GLU A 6 1.62 -6.07 -13.41
C GLU A 6 2.61 -5.27 -12.56
N VAL A 7 3.52 -4.54 -13.21
CA VAL A 7 4.25 -3.44 -12.57
C VAL A 7 3.25 -2.31 -12.47
N GLY A 8 2.32 -2.42 -11.51
CA GLY A 8 1.48 -1.29 -11.15
C GLY A 8 2.38 -0.10 -10.88
N ASP A 9 2.02 1.07 -11.40
CA ASP A 9 2.81 2.29 -11.29
C ASP A 9 3.29 2.44 -9.83
N ARG A 10 4.60 2.32 -9.64
CA ARG A 10 5.22 2.51 -8.33
C ARG A 10 5.13 3.98 -8.01
N VAL A 11 4.39 4.29 -6.95
CA VAL A 11 4.23 5.65 -6.45
C VAL A 11 4.97 5.80 -5.13
N PRO A 12 5.57 6.97 -4.87
CA PRO A 12 6.04 7.32 -3.55
C PRO A 12 4.90 7.21 -2.53
N ILE A 13 5.20 6.70 -1.35
CA ILE A 13 4.22 6.47 -0.29
C ILE A 13 3.53 7.78 0.14
N GLU A 14 4.19 8.93 -0.03
CA GLU A 14 3.67 10.26 0.24
C GLU A 14 2.54 10.68 -0.72
N ASN A 15 2.47 10.06 -1.90
CA ASN A 15 1.44 10.34 -2.91
C ASN A 15 0.21 9.45 -2.76
N VAL A 16 0.24 8.47 -1.87
CA VAL A 16 -0.88 7.57 -1.60
C VAL A 16 -1.94 8.30 -0.77
N ARG A 17 -3.21 8.12 -1.13
CA ARG A 17 -4.34 8.74 -0.44
C ARG A 17 -5.21 7.71 0.26
N CYS A 18 -5.98 8.18 1.25
CA CYS A 18 -7.07 7.40 1.82
C CYS A 18 -7.98 6.86 0.70
N GLY A 19 -8.30 5.57 0.77
CA GLY A 19 -9.07 4.84 -0.23
C GLY A 19 -8.24 4.19 -1.33
N ASP A 20 -6.95 4.53 -1.47
CA ASP A 20 -6.12 3.93 -2.51
C ASP A 20 -5.82 2.45 -2.20
N PRO A 21 -6.09 1.55 -3.17
CA PRO A 21 -5.56 0.20 -3.13
C PRO A 21 -4.07 0.21 -3.48
N ILE A 22 -3.24 -0.25 -2.55
CA ILE A 22 -1.79 -0.37 -2.72
C ILE A 22 -1.35 -1.82 -2.59
N TYR A 23 -0.18 -2.10 -3.15
CA TYR A 23 0.47 -3.39 -3.11
C TYR A 23 1.91 -3.21 -2.65
N ASP A 24 2.26 -3.90 -1.57
CA ASP A 24 3.62 -3.92 -1.05
C ASP A 24 4.43 -4.93 -1.86
N ALA A 25 5.15 -4.40 -2.86
CA ALA A 25 5.96 -5.20 -3.77
C ALA A 25 7.20 -5.80 -3.10
N ASP A 26 7.66 -5.20 -2.01
CA ASP A 26 8.89 -5.61 -1.31
C ASP A 26 8.60 -6.37 -0.01
N GLY A 27 7.41 -6.23 0.57
CA GLY A 27 7.04 -6.75 1.89
C GLY A 27 6.20 -8.03 1.92
N GLY A 28 5.95 -8.71 0.80
CA GLY A 28 5.34 -10.05 0.80
C GLY A 28 4.08 -10.22 -0.05
N CYS A 29 3.90 -9.41 -1.09
CA CYS A 29 2.80 -9.56 -2.06
C CYS A 29 1.39 -9.40 -1.46
N GLN A 30 1.28 -8.65 -0.37
CA GLN A 30 -0.01 -8.38 0.27
C GLN A 30 -0.60 -7.11 -0.33
N HIS A 31 -1.87 -7.19 -0.73
CA HIS A 31 -2.65 -6.03 -1.10
C HIS A 31 -3.18 -5.37 0.18
N TYR A 32 -3.17 -4.03 0.19
CA TYR A 32 -3.74 -3.21 1.24
C TYR A 32 -4.65 -2.15 0.65
N LYS A 33 -5.66 -1.73 1.41
CA LYS A 33 -6.41 -0.51 1.16
C LYS A 33 -6.00 0.52 2.21
N VAL A 34 -5.65 1.72 1.78
CA VAL A 34 -5.28 2.78 2.71
C VAL A 34 -6.53 3.31 3.39
N LEU A 35 -6.61 3.18 4.71
CA LEU A 35 -7.68 3.76 5.53
C LEU A 35 -7.32 5.17 5.97
N GLU A 36 -6.07 5.39 6.37
CA GLU A 36 -5.60 6.71 6.82
C GLU A 36 -4.14 6.91 6.43
N SER A 37 -3.74 8.18 6.22
CA SER A 37 -2.35 8.57 5.98
C SER A 37 -1.96 9.73 6.89
N ARG A 38 -0.95 9.51 7.74
CA ARG A 38 -0.44 10.51 8.69
C ARG A 38 1.05 10.79 8.44
N PRO A 39 1.44 12.01 8.03
CA PRO A 39 2.84 12.34 7.83
C PRO A 39 3.60 12.40 9.16
N LEU A 40 4.85 11.94 9.18
CA LEU A 40 5.71 12.00 10.36
C LEU A 40 6.60 13.25 10.36
N ALA A 41 6.75 13.90 11.52
CA ALA A 41 7.52 15.14 11.70
C ALA A 41 9.05 15.01 11.51
N GLY A 42 9.55 13.84 11.08
CA GLY A 42 10.96 13.58 10.74
C GLY A 42 11.15 13.00 9.33
N GLY A 43 10.11 13.05 8.48
CA GLY A 43 10.07 12.40 7.18
C GLY A 43 9.42 11.01 7.25
N GLY A 44 8.76 10.62 6.16
CA GLY A 44 7.98 9.38 6.06
C GLY A 44 6.51 9.57 6.42
N VAL A 45 5.79 8.45 6.43
CA VAL A 45 4.34 8.42 6.64
C VAL A 45 3.94 7.17 7.41
N VAL A 46 3.00 7.32 8.32
CA VAL A 46 2.29 6.21 8.95
C VAL A 46 1.00 6.02 8.18
N LEU A 47 0.76 4.81 7.69
CA LEU A 47 -0.49 4.43 7.06
C LEU A 47 -1.25 3.46 7.95
N GLU A 48 -2.54 3.71 8.09
CA GLU A 48 -3.47 2.69 8.52
C GLU A 48 -3.95 1.93 7.28
N LEU A 49 -3.78 0.63 7.30
CA LEU A 49 -3.95 -0.24 6.14
C LEU A 49 -4.94 -1.35 6.50
N GLU A 50 -5.91 -1.55 5.62
CA GLU A 50 -6.81 -2.69 5.65
C GLU A 50 -6.27 -3.79 4.73
N CYS A 51 -6.08 -5.01 5.25
CA CYS A 51 -5.72 -6.17 4.44
C CYS A 51 -6.59 -7.39 4.76
N LEU A 52 -6.67 -8.29 3.79
CA LEU A 52 -7.25 -9.62 3.97
C LEU A 52 -6.14 -10.59 4.38
N HIS A 53 -6.17 -11.01 5.64
CA HIS A 53 -5.31 -12.06 6.17
C HIS A 53 -6.18 -13.19 6.72
N ASP A 54 -5.95 -14.43 6.26
CA ASP A 54 -6.77 -15.60 6.58
C ASP A 54 -8.29 -15.41 6.33
N ASN A 55 -8.65 -14.82 5.18
CA ASN A 55 -10.04 -14.47 4.82
C ASN A 55 -10.75 -13.55 5.84
N LYS A 56 -9.98 -12.88 6.70
CA LYS A 56 -10.48 -11.88 7.64
C LYS A 56 -9.92 -10.52 7.29
N CYS A 57 -10.78 -9.51 7.33
CA CYS A 57 -10.34 -8.13 7.22
C CYS A 57 -9.60 -7.75 8.51
N GLN A 58 -8.35 -7.34 8.38
CA GLN A 58 -7.53 -6.86 9.48
C GLN A 58 -7.05 -5.44 9.17
N VAL A 59 -7.05 -4.61 10.21
CA VAL A 59 -6.48 -3.26 10.14
C VAL A 59 -5.13 -3.32 10.82
N ILE A 60 -4.10 -2.88 10.10
CA ILE A 60 -2.73 -2.78 10.59
C ILE A 60 -2.24 -1.35 10.42
N GLU A 61 -1.41 -0.89 11.36
CA GLU A 61 -0.67 0.35 11.22
C GLU A 61 0.75 0.02 10.75
N LYS A 62 1.22 0.68 9.69
CA LYS A 62 2.57 0.49 9.17
C LYS A 62 3.23 1.83 8.90
N THR A 63 4.46 1.97 9.39
CA THR A 63 5.30 3.14 9.16
C THR A 63 6.21 2.91 7.95
N PHE A 64 6.26 3.88 7.06
CA PHE A 64 7.11 3.88 5.89
C PHE A 64 8.06 5.08 5.93
N SER A 65 9.31 4.85 5.55
CA SER A 65 10.31 5.90 5.39
C SER A 65 9.98 6.81 4.20
N ALA A 66 10.48 8.05 4.23
CA ALA A 66 10.37 8.94 3.08
C ALA A 66 11.01 8.31 1.82
N GLY A 67 10.39 8.50 0.66
CA GLY A 67 10.81 7.96 -0.62
C GLY A 67 10.53 6.46 -0.80
N TYR A 68 9.89 5.80 0.17
CA TYR A 68 9.48 4.40 0.00
C TYR A 68 8.44 4.30 -1.12
N THR A 69 8.61 3.33 -2.02
CA THR A 69 7.72 3.16 -3.16
C THR A 69 6.79 1.98 -2.96
N VAL A 70 5.50 2.17 -3.22
CA VAL A 70 4.50 1.11 -3.27
C VAL A 70 3.88 1.05 -4.65
N ALA A 71 3.45 -0.13 -5.10
CA ALA A 71 2.72 -0.23 -6.35
C ALA A 71 1.25 0.13 -6.12
N ARG A 72 0.65 0.94 -6.98
CA ARG A 72 -0.82 1.06 -6.98
C ARG A 72 -1.41 -0.24 -7.49
N SER A 73 -2.35 -0.80 -6.73
CA SER A 73 -3.07 -1.97 -7.18
C SER A 73 -4.33 -1.55 -7.90
N THR A 74 -4.63 -2.14 -9.05
CA THR A 74 -5.95 -1.95 -9.72
C THR A 74 -7.03 -2.84 -9.10
N ARG A 75 -6.66 -3.73 -8.16
CA ARG A 75 -7.61 -4.59 -7.47
C ARG A 75 -8.44 -3.75 -6.51
N ARG A 76 -9.72 -3.60 -6.85
CA ARG A 76 -10.73 -3.16 -5.88
C ARG A 76 -10.99 -4.32 -4.93
N PHE A 77 -10.71 -4.10 -3.65
CA PHE A 77 -11.31 -4.91 -2.60
C PHE A 77 -12.81 -4.65 -2.63
N LEU A 78 -13.58 -5.69 -2.93
CA LEU A 78 -15.04 -5.70 -2.92
C LEU A 78 -15.53 -6.28 -1.60
#